data_AF-A0AAV8GBU8-F1
#
_entry.id   AF-A0AAV8GBU8-F1
#
_cell.length_a   1.000
_cell.length_b   1.000
_cell.length_c   1.000
_cell.angle_alpha   90.00
_cell.angle_beta   90.00
_cell.angle_gamma   90.00
#
_symmetry.space_group_name_H-M   'P 1'
#
loop_
_entity.id
_entity.type
_entity.pdbx_description
1 polymer ?
#
loop_
_entity_poly.entity_id
_entity_poly.type
_entity_poly.pdbx_seq_one_letter_code
_entity_poly.pdbx_strand_id
1 'polypeptide(L)'
;MKIPEIEYWEKLKAIEGQIRGFYNPSIPKNFKTSDLLEMVFVDSAFLIELCREFSQGIRLPIIPHPVMKSLKRDLLMVENQVPYIALLEIFLLQEGNSFQSTIKLANLVLKFFGIPEDEVTHSNETPHHMLHLYYNVLTSPNPNTSQDNTVLPHMRSTTMIPSASQLHDHGIEFHKNPEMSSIMKVSLKRTGFVKTNLSLPFLRMDSLKRTALANMIYFEEMRNGPMPISSLCCLFNCLMRNEADVLILAKNEIVENKIGGDKELVVFSYVKIRLCKVPGCIGFSIDCLLVVFQIVYELCSFWSHFGIEFRSSLFSLSLLYHK
;
A
#
# COMPACT_ATOMS: atom_id res chain seq x y z
N MET A 1 -3.95 -25.39 -24.85
CA MET A 1 -3.60 -25.97 -23.54
C MET A 1 -3.32 -27.47 -23.73
N LYS A 2 -2.35 -28.04 -23.00
CA LYS A 2 -2.00 -29.49 -23.05
C LYS A 2 -2.80 -30.34 -22.05
N ILE A 3 -3.60 -29.70 -21.20
CA ILE A 3 -4.38 -30.32 -20.13
C ILE A 3 -5.85 -30.38 -20.56
N PRO A 4 -6.54 -31.52 -20.39
CA PRO A 4 -7.96 -31.64 -20.65
C PRO A 4 -8.77 -30.60 -19.89
N GLU A 5 -9.76 -29.98 -20.56
CA GLU A 5 -10.62 -28.95 -19.96
C GLU A 5 -11.28 -29.43 -18.66
N ILE A 6 -11.67 -30.70 -18.61
CA ILE A 6 -12.34 -31.33 -17.46
C ILE A 6 -11.50 -31.26 -16.17
N GLU A 7 -10.17 -31.31 -16.25
CA GLU A 7 -9.31 -31.25 -15.07
C GLU A 7 -9.36 -29.86 -14.41
N TYR A 8 -9.46 -28.79 -15.21
CA TYR A 8 -9.65 -27.44 -14.67
C TYR A 8 -10.99 -27.31 -13.96
N TRP A 9 -12.05 -27.87 -14.56
CA TRP A 9 -13.39 -27.83 -13.98
C TRP A 9 -13.48 -28.59 -12.66
N GLU A 10 -12.92 -29.80 -12.59
CA GLU A 10 -12.88 -30.59 -11.35
C GLU A 10 -12.16 -29.83 -10.23
N LYS A 11 -11.03 -29.21 -10.57
CA LYS A 11 -10.23 -28.45 -9.62
C LYS A 11 -10.95 -27.22 -9.09
N LEU A 12 -11.55 -26.42 -9.96
CA LEU A 12 -12.33 -25.24 -9.58
C LEU A 12 -13.58 -25.61 -8.77
N LYS A 13 -14.26 -26.70 -9.15
CA LYS A 13 -15.42 -27.20 -8.42
C LYS A 13 -15.09 -27.62 -6.99
N ALA A 14 -13.90 -28.20 -6.77
CA ALA A 14 -13.44 -28.58 -5.43
C ALA A 14 -13.24 -27.37 -4.49
N ILE A 15 -12.92 -26.19 -5.03
CA ILE A 15 -12.67 -24.97 -4.27
C ILE A 15 -13.79 -23.93 -4.40
N GLU A 16 -14.93 -24.29 -5.00
CA GLU A 16 -15.99 -23.34 -5.36
C GLU A 16 -16.50 -22.56 -4.15
N GLY A 17 -16.69 -23.23 -3.01
CA GLY A 17 -17.14 -22.57 -1.78
C GLY A 17 -16.16 -21.49 -1.29
N GLN A 18 -14.85 -21.70 -1.50
CA GLN A 18 -13.82 -20.71 -1.20
C GLN A 18 -13.89 -19.54 -2.18
N ILE A 19 -13.92 -19.83 -3.49
CA ILE A 19 -14.08 -18.82 -4.57
C ILE A 19 -15.28 -17.92 -4.26
N ARG A 20 -16.42 -18.53 -3.93
CA ARG A 20 -17.67 -17.84 -3.61
C ARG A 20 -17.53 -16.92 -2.40
N GLY A 21 -16.73 -17.32 -1.41
CA GLY A 21 -16.47 -16.54 -0.20
C GLY A 21 -15.68 -15.24 -0.42
N PHE A 22 -14.98 -15.09 -1.54
CA PHE A 22 -14.25 -13.87 -1.89
C PHE A 22 -15.13 -12.76 -2.50
N TYR A 23 -16.36 -13.09 -2.88
CA TYR A 23 -17.29 -12.13 -3.48
C TYR A 23 -18.33 -11.66 -2.45
N ASN A 24 -18.85 -10.43 -2.63
CA ASN A 24 -19.86 -9.85 -1.74
C ASN A 24 -21.04 -10.82 -1.58
N PRO A 25 -21.45 -11.25 -0.38
CA PRO A 25 -22.47 -12.29 -0.16
C PRO A 25 -23.82 -12.07 -0.87
N SER A 26 -24.12 -10.83 -1.25
CA SER A 26 -25.34 -10.45 -1.97
C SER A 26 -25.30 -10.85 -3.46
N ILE A 27 -24.10 -10.92 -4.05
CA ILE A 27 -23.91 -11.18 -5.49
C ILE A 27 -23.91 -12.69 -5.78
N PRO A 28 -23.08 -13.55 -5.14
CA PRO A 28 -23.01 -14.97 -5.48
C PRO A 28 -24.24 -15.77 -5.09
N LYS A 29 -25.05 -15.37 -4.10
CA LYS A 29 -26.21 -16.17 -3.67
C LYS A 29 -27.18 -16.53 -4.80
N ASN A 30 -27.20 -15.72 -5.87
CA ASN A 30 -28.07 -15.93 -7.03
C ASN A 30 -27.34 -16.50 -8.26
N PHE A 31 -26.02 -16.73 -8.19
CA PHE A 31 -25.23 -17.28 -9.30
C PHE A 31 -25.17 -18.81 -9.22
N LYS A 32 -25.55 -19.46 -10.33
CA LYS A 32 -25.32 -20.90 -10.51
C LYS A 32 -23.82 -21.17 -10.44
N THR A 33 -23.46 -22.32 -9.87
CA THR A 33 -22.06 -22.76 -9.77
C THR A 33 -21.40 -22.83 -11.15
N SER A 34 -22.09 -23.32 -12.19
CA SER A 34 -21.55 -23.34 -13.56
C SER A 34 -21.10 -21.96 -14.02
N ASP A 35 -21.97 -20.98 -13.89
CA ASP A 35 -21.78 -19.64 -14.44
C ASP A 35 -20.67 -18.89 -13.67
N LEU A 36 -20.62 -19.09 -12.34
CA LEU A 36 -19.53 -18.56 -11.51
C LEU A 36 -18.18 -19.16 -11.90
N LEU A 37 -18.11 -20.48 -12.02
CA LEU A 37 -16.85 -21.16 -12.31
C LEU A 37 -16.38 -20.89 -13.74
N GLU A 38 -17.29 -20.74 -14.70
CA GLU A 38 -16.95 -20.34 -16.07
C GLU A 38 -16.31 -18.96 -16.12
N MET A 39 -16.94 -17.98 -15.50
CA MET A 39 -16.42 -16.62 -15.38
C MET A 39 -15.03 -16.61 -14.73
N VAL A 40 -14.91 -17.28 -13.58
CA VAL A 40 -13.64 -17.34 -12.84
C VAL A 40 -12.56 -18.08 -13.63
N PHE A 41 -12.89 -19.15 -14.34
CA PHE A 41 -11.94 -19.88 -15.19
C PHE A 41 -11.42 -18.99 -16.31
N VAL A 42 -12.31 -18.35 -17.07
CA VAL A 42 -11.96 -17.49 -18.20
C VAL A 42 -11.10 -16.32 -17.74
N ASP A 43 -11.52 -15.63 -16.68
CA ASP A 43 -10.78 -14.48 -16.15
C ASP A 43 -9.42 -14.91 -15.59
N SER A 44 -9.35 -16.02 -14.84
CA SER A 44 -8.08 -16.52 -14.29
C SER A 44 -7.12 -16.94 -15.40
N ALA A 45 -7.59 -17.68 -16.41
CA ALA A 45 -6.77 -18.11 -17.54
C ALA A 45 -6.26 -16.90 -18.34
N PHE A 46 -7.13 -15.91 -18.60
CA PHE A 46 -6.73 -14.66 -19.23
C PHE A 46 -5.64 -13.95 -18.44
N LEU A 47 -5.79 -13.80 -17.13
CA LEU A 47 -4.80 -13.11 -16.28
C LEU A 47 -3.45 -13.84 -16.23
N ILE A 48 -3.47 -15.17 -16.17
CA ILE A 48 -2.25 -15.99 -16.19
C ILE A 48 -1.49 -15.78 -17.51
N GLU A 49 -2.16 -15.90 -18.65
CA GLU A 49 -1.51 -15.72 -19.96
C GLU A 49 -1.06 -14.29 -20.17
N LEU A 50 -1.87 -13.30 -19.78
CA LEU A 50 -1.52 -11.87 -19.81
C LEU A 50 -0.20 -11.61 -19.04
N CYS A 51 -0.06 -12.17 -17.85
CA CYS A 51 1.15 -11.99 -17.04
C CYS A 51 2.36 -12.73 -17.65
N ARG A 52 2.16 -13.93 -18.21
CA ARG A 52 3.21 -14.70 -18.91
C ARG A 52 3.75 -13.93 -20.12
N GLU A 53 2.87 -13.48 -20.99
CA GLU A 53 3.25 -12.77 -22.21
C GLU A 53 3.95 -11.45 -21.89
N PHE A 54 3.44 -10.71 -20.88
CA PHE A 54 4.09 -9.50 -20.38
C PHE A 54 5.51 -9.78 -19.85
N SER A 55 5.70 -10.87 -19.09
CA SER A 55 7.01 -11.25 -18.55
C SER A 55 8.05 -11.59 -19.62
N GLN A 56 7.61 -12.18 -20.74
CA GLN A 56 8.48 -12.54 -21.87
C GLN A 56 8.84 -11.34 -22.76
N GLY A 57 8.35 -10.13 -22.43
CA GLY A 57 8.56 -8.95 -23.26
C GLY A 57 7.85 -9.03 -24.61
N ILE A 58 6.91 -9.98 -24.76
CA ILE A 58 6.07 -10.07 -25.94
C ILE A 58 5.17 -8.84 -25.91
N ARG A 59 5.41 -7.91 -26.83
CA ARG A 59 4.44 -6.85 -27.09
C ARG A 59 3.18 -7.55 -27.57
N LEU A 60 2.17 -7.62 -26.72
CA LEU A 60 0.84 -8.05 -27.11
C LEU A 60 0.41 -7.14 -28.25
N PRO A 61 0.42 -7.63 -29.52
CA PRO A 61 0.17 -6.77 -30.68
C PRO A 61 -1.21 -6.12 -30.61
N ILE A 62 -2.08 -6.69 -29.76
CA ILE A 62 -3.50 -6.40 -29.60
C ILE A 62 -3.77 -5.39 -28.48
N ILE A 63 -2.84 -5.16 -27.54
CA ILE A 63 -3.09 -4.25 -26.40
C ILE A 63 -2.21 -3.00 -26.50
N PRO A 64 -2.75 -1.87 -27.02
CA PRO A 64 -2.06 -0.60 -27.01
C PRO A 64 -1.63 -0.19 -25.60
N HIS A 65 -0.51 0.52 -25.48
CA HIS A 65 0.02 0.97 -24.18
C HIS A 65 -0.99 1.74 -23.30
N PRO A 66 -1.87 2.62 -23.83
CA PRO A 66 -2.94 3.24 -23.03
C PRO A 66 -3.96 2.23 -22.47
N VAL A 67 -4.26 1.17 -23.23
CA VAL A 67 -5.16 0.09 -22.80
C VAL A 67 -4.49 -0.73 -21.70
N MET A 68 -3.19 -1.05 -21.84
CA MET A 68 -2.42 -1.74 -20.79
C MET A 68 -2.40 -0.96 -19.47
N LYS A 69 -2.20 0.36 -19.52
CA LYS A 69 -2.27 1.22 -18.32
C LYS A 69 -3.65 1.19 -17.67
N SER A 70 -4.71 1.18 -18.47
CA SER A 70 -6.08 1.13 -17.97
C SER A 70 -6.38 -0.23 -17.33
N LEU A 71 -6.04 -1.32 -18.02
CA LEU A 71 -6.16 -2.69 -17.52
C LEU A 71 -5.45 -2.88 -16.18
N LYS A 72 -4.20 -2.42 -16.05
CA LYS A 72 -3.48 -2.50 -14.76
C LYS A 72 -4.20 -1.76 -13.63
N ARG A 73 -4.83 -0.61 -13.91
CA ARG A 73 -5.61 0.11 -12.89
C ARG A 73 -6.85 -0.68 -12.50
N ASP A 74 -7.57 -1.19 -13.49
CA ASP A 74 -8.81 -1.94 -13.27
C ASP A 74 -8.53 -3.21 -12.47
N LEU A 75 -7.42 -3.91 -12.73
CA LEU A 75 -7.00 -5.09 -11.97
C LEU A 75 -6.54 -4.80 -10.53
N LEU A 76 -6.34 -3.53 -10.16
CA LEU A 76 -6.05 -3.11 -8.80
C LEU A 76 -7.27 -2.49 -8.10
N MET A 77 -8.43 -2.46 -8.76
CA MET A 77 -9.68 -2.04 -8.13
C MET A 77 -10.29 -3.19 -7.34
N VAL A 78 -10.72 -2.91 -6.10
CA VAL A 78 -11.38 -3.90 -5.22
C VAL A 78 -12.64 -4.53 -5.83
N GLU A 79 -13.31 -3.79 -6.72
CA GLU A 79 -14.52 -4.22 -7.43
C GLU A 79 -14.24 -5.22 -8.55
N ASN A 80 -12.99 -5.30 -9.04
CA ASN A 80 -12.60 -6.08 -10.19
C ASN A 80 -11.47 -7.07 -9.83
N GLN A 81 -11.68 -7.83 -8.75
CA GLN A 81 -10.74 -8.83 -8.29
C GLN A 81 -11.20 -10.26 -8.64
N VAL A 82 -10.28 -11.06 -9.15
CA VAL A 82 -10.43 -12.51 -9.26
C VAL A 82 -9.77 -13.17 -8.04
N PRO A 83 -10.40 -14.18 -7.41
CA PRO A 83 -9.81 -14.92 -6.31
C PRO A 83 -8.47 -15.53 -6.72
N TYR A 84 -7.40 -15.16 -6.01
CA TYR A 84 -6.04 -15.62 -6.34
C TYR A 84 -5.90 -17.13 -6.27
N ILE A 85 -6.69 -17.79 -5.40
CA ILE A 85 -6.72 -19.26 -5.33
C ILE A 85 -7.12 -19.91 -6.66
N ALA A 86 -7.99 -19.28 -7.46
CA ALA A 86 -8.37 -19.80 -8.77
C ALA A 86 -7.18 -19.70 -9.76
N LEU A 87 -6.48 -18.55 -9.78
CA LEU A 87 -5.27 -18.37 -10.56
C LEU A 87 -4.21 -19.40 -10.15
N LEU A 88 -4.01 -19.58 -8.85
CA LEU A 88 -3.03 -20.52 -8.30
C LEU A 88 -3.32 -21.94 -8.77
N GLU A 89 -4.54 -22.42 -8.59
CA GLU A 89 -4.87 -23.82 -8.89
C GLU A 89 -4.84 -24.12 -10.39
N ILE A 90 -5.26 -23.19 -11.24
CA ILE A 90 -5.12 -23.30 -12.71
C ILE A 90 -3.64 -23.31 -13.10
N PHE A 91 -2.82 -22.44 -12.49
CA PHE A 91 -1.39 -22.36 -12.78
C PHE A 91 -0.63 -23.62 -12.35
N LEU A 92 -0.94 -24.16 -11.17
CA LEU A 92 -0.31 -25.38 -10.64
C LEU A 92 -0.65 -26.61 -11.49
N LEU A 93 -1.85 -26.67 -12.08
CA LEU A 93 -2.18 -27.71 -13.06
C LEU A 93 -1.24 -27.62 -14.27
N GLN A 94 -1.00 -26.42 -14.79
CA GLN A 94 -0.19 -26.19 -15.99
C GLN A 94 1.31 -26.40 -15.79
N GLU A 95 1.85 -26.02 -14.63
CA GLU A 95 3.29 -25.94 -14.36
C GLU A 95 3.78 -27.04 -13.42
N GLY A 96 2.86 -27.83 -12.86
CA GLY A 96 3.11 -28.81 -11.82
C GLY A 96 2.97 -28.21 -10.41
N ASN A 97 2.47 -29.03 -9.49
CA ASN A 97 2.25 -28.64 -8.10
C ASN A 97 3.57 -28.58 -7.34
N SER A 98 4.16 -27.39 -7.22
CA SER A 98 5.38 -27.17 -6.47
C SER A 98 5.41 -25.78 -5.85
N PHE A 99 6.17 -25.61 -4.77
CA PHE A 99 6.42 -24.29 -4.17
C PHE A 99 7.05 -23.31 -5.17
N GLN A 100 7.91 -23.81 -6.06
CA GLN A 100 8.52 -23.01 -7.12
C GLN A 100 7.47 -22.47 -8.11
N SER A 101 6.45 -23.26 -8.42
CA SER A 101 5.33 -22.84 -9.28
C SER A 101 4.51 -21.73 -8.60
N THR A 102 4.28 -21.82 -7.30
CA THR A 102 3.60 -20.75 -6.53
C THR A 102 4.37 -19.44 -6.57
N ILE A 103 5.70 -19.49 -6.36
CA ILE A 103 6.58 -18.31 -6.47
C ILE A 103 6.55 -17.75 -7.89
N LYS A 104 6.63 -18.63 -8.89
CA LYS A 104 6.62 -18.23 -10.30
C LYS A 104 5.35 -17.44 -10.64
N LEU A 105 4.18 -17.88 -10.18
CA LEU A 105 2.93 -17.13 -10.38
C LEU A 105 2.98 -15.75 -9.70
N ALA A 106 3.41 -15.68 -8.44
CA ALA A 106 3.53 -14.42 -7.72
C ALA A 106 4.46 -13.44 -8.44
N ASN A 107 5.63 -13.92 -8.90
CA ASN A 107 6.60 -13.11 -9.65
C ASN A 107 6.02 -12.60 -10.98
N LEU A 108 5.27 -13.43 -11.71
CA LEU A 108 4.61 -13.01 -12.95
C LEU A 108 3.62 -11.86 -12.69
N VAL A 109 2.80 -11.99 -11.64
CA VAL A 109 1.82 -10.96 -11.25
C VAL A 109 2.50 -9.67 -10.79
N LEU A 110 3.53 -9.77 -9.94
CA LEU A 110 4.25 -8.61 -9.42
C LEU A 110 5.01 -7.86 -10.52
N LYS A 111 5.69 -8.60 -11.40
CA LYS A 111 6.34 -8.05 -12.59
C LYS A 111 5.33 -7.35 -13.51
N PHE A 112 4.13 -7.91 -13.66
CA PHE A 112 3.06 -7.26 -14.40
C PHE A 112 2.70 -5.89 -13.82
N PHE A 113 2.75 -5.68 -12.50
CA PHE A 113 2.57 -4.36 -11.89
C PHE A 113 3.83 -3.48 -11.81
N GLY A 114 4.96 -3.95 -12.34
CA GLY A 114 6.23 -3.22 -12.33
C GLY A 114 6.97 -3.29 -10.99
N ILE A 115 6.71 -4.32 -10.20
CA ILE A 115 7.42 -4.62 -8.96
C ILE A 115 8.58 -5.57 -9.28
N PRO A 116 9.81 -5.27 -8.87
CA PRO A 116 10.98 -6.13 -9.11
C PRO A 116 10.82 -7.53 -8.50
N GLU A 117 11.44 -8.54 -9.13
CA GLU A 117 11.40 -9.95 -8.67
C GLU A 117 12.08 -10.14 -7.30
N ASP A 118 12.97 -9.24 -6.92
CA ASP A 118 13.75 -9.30 -5.67
C ASP A 118 12.95 -8.83 -4.44
N GLU A 119 11.75 -8.29 -4.63
CA GLU A 119 10.88 -7.75 -3.56
C GLU A 119 9.84 -8.76 -3.06
N VAL A 120 9.88 -10.02 -3.53
CA VAL A 120 8.93 -11.05 -3.10
C VAL A 120 9.30 -11.54 -1.71
N THR A 121 8.72 -10.90 -0.70
CA THR A 121 8.74 -11.37 0.67
C THR A 121 7.80 -12.55 0.84
N HIS A 122 8.31 -13.62 1.45
CA HIS A 122 7.54 -14.83 1.73
C HIS A 122 6.45 -14.54 2.78
N SER A 123 5.22 -14.27 2.35
CA SER A 123 4.06 -14.43 3.23
C SER A 123 3.66 -15.90 3.25
N ASN A 124 3.51 -16.47 4.45
CA ASN A 124 2.95 -17.82 4.62
C ASN A 124 1.46 -17.88 4.24
N GLU A 125 0.81 -16.72 4.12
CA GLU A 125 -0.59 -16.60 3.71
C GLU A 125 -0.71 -16.45 2.18
N THR A 126 -1.57 -17.28 1.60
CA THR A 126 -1.99 -17.14 0.20
C THR A 126 -2.77 -15.83 0.04
N PRO A 127 -2.40 -14.95 -0.91
CA PRO A 127 -3.14 -13.74 -1.17
C PRO A 127 -4.61 -14.03 -1.52
N HIS A 128 -5.50 -13.08 -1.23
CA HIS A 128 -6.91 -13.20 -1.61
C HIS A 128 -7.12 -12.93 -3.10
N HIS A 129 -6.38 -11.96 -3.64
CA HIS A 129 -6.47 -11.47 -5.00
C HIS A 129 -5.19 -10.67 -5.33
N MET A 130 -5.02 -10.23 -6.59
CA MET A 130 -3.81 -9.55 -7.07
C MET A 130 -3.48 -8.27 -6.30
N LEU A 131 -4.48 -7.47 -5.93
CA LEU A 131 -4.27 -6.30 -5.06
C LEU A 131 -3.75 -6.68 -3.67
N HIS A 132 -4.20 -7.79 -3.07
CA HIS A 132 -3.70 -8.27 -1.79
C HIS A 132 -2.23 -8.75 -1.92
N LEU A 133 -1.87 -9.41 -3.03
CA LEU A 133 -0.48 -9.77 -3.32
C LEU A 133 0.41 -8.52 -3.41
N TYR A 134 -0.04 -7.48 -4.12
CA TYR A 134 0.68 -6.21 -4.18
C TYR A 134 0.80 -5.57 -2.79
N TYR A 135 -0.30 -5.54 -2.03
CA TYR A 135 -0.30 -5.04 -0.66
C TYR A 135 0.73 -5.76 0.23
N ASN A 136 0.83 -7.09 0.14
CA ASN A 136 1.74 -7.88 0.95
C ASN A 136 3.20 -7.52 0.70
N VAL A 137 3.60 -7.31 -0.56
CA VAL A 137 4.98 -6.88 -0.88
C VAL A 137 5.29 -5.51 -0.28
N LEU A 138 4.34 -4.58 -0.37
CA LEU A 138 4.53 -3.22 0.16
C LEU A 138 4.60 -3.19 1.70
N THR A 139 3.92 -4.11 2.38
CA THR A 139 3.73 -4.08 3.84
C THR A 139 4.52 -5.13 4.61
N SER A 140 5.18 -6.05 3.90
CA SER A 140 5.92 -7.11 4.55
C SER A 140 7.07 -6.54 5.39
N PRO A 141 7.17 -6.91 6.68
CA PRO A 141 8.29 -6.53 7.52
C PRO A 141 9.57 -7.19 7.01
N ASN A 142 10.68 -6.48 7.12
CA ASN A 142 12.01 -7.06 6.89
C ASN A 142 12.26 -8.11 8.00
N PRO A 143 12.74 -9.34 7.70
CA PRO A 143 13.08 -10.33 8.72
C PRO A 143 14.08 -9.84 9.79
N ASN A 144 14.78 -8.73 9.53
CA ASN A 144 15.74 -8.13 10.45
C ASN A 144 15.16 -7.06 11.39
N THR A 145 13.85 -6.79 11.36
CA THR A 145 13.22 -5.84 12.29
C THR A 145 12.76 -6.59 13.54
N SER A 146 13.60 -6.58 14.57
CA SER A 146 13.21 -6.99 15.92
C SER A 146 11.93 -6.23 16.30
N GLN A 147 10.87 -6.97 16.65
CA GLN A 147 9.75 -6.39 17.38
C GLN A 147 10.25 -6.02 18.77
N ASP A 148 10.88 -4.85 18.90
CA ASP A 148 11.15 -4.29 20.21
C ASP A 148 9.80 -3.91 20.82
N ASN A 149 9.42 -4.64 21.87
CA ASN A 149 8.26 -4.38 22.74
C ASN A 149 8.44 -3.08 23.52
N THR A 150 8.60 -1.96 22.82
CA THR A 150 8.59 -0.63 23.42
C THR A 150 7.15 -0.31 23.78
N VAL A 151 6.85 -0.42 25.08
CA VAL A 151 5.59 0.03 25.67
C VAL A 151 5.45 1.52 25.38
N LEU A 152 4.57 1.86 24.45
CA LEU A 152 4.21 3.24 24.14
C LEU A 152 3.60 3.90 25.40
N PRO A 153 4.04 5.10 25.80
CA PRO A 153 3.33 5.85 26.82
C PRO A 153 1.91 6.15 26.32
N HIS A 154 0.90 5.79 27.12
CA HIS A 154 -0.49 6.14 26.87
C HIS A 154 -0.66 7.66 26.85
N MET A 155 -0.58 8.27 25.66
CA MET A 155 -0.86 9.68 25.46
C MET A 155 -2.17 9.85 24.70
N ARG A 156 -3.15 10.49 25.36
CA ARG A 156 -4.49 10.83 24.83
C ARG A 156 -4.47 12.13 24.01
N SER A 157 -3.49 12.33 23.13
CA SER A 157 -3.37 13.61 22.40
C SER A 157 -3.39 13.44 20.89
N THR A 158 -4.33 14.14 20.28
CA THR A 158 -4.58 14.29 18.84
C THR A 158 -3.60 15.27 18.18
N THR A 159 -2.31 15.23 18.54
CA THR A 159 -1.31 16.19 18.02
C THR A 159 -1.08 15.93 16.53
N MET A 160 -1.46 16.89 15.68
CA MET A 160 -1.18 16.82 14.24
C MET A 160 0.33 16.81 13.99
N ILE A 161 0.79 15.87 13.16
CA ILE A 161 2.17 15.83 12.66
C ILE A 161 2.48 17.14 11.92
N PRO A 162 3.61 17.84 12.22
CA PRO A 162 3.98 19.07 11.53
C PRO A 162 4.30 18.84 10.05
N SER A 163 4.17 19.89 9.23
CA SER A 163 4.48 19.83 7.80
C SER A 163 5.99 19.76 7.54
N ALA A 164 6.39 19.44 6.31
CA ALA A 164 7.80 19.33 5.94
C ALA A 164 8.58 20.63 6.19
N SER A 165 7.98 21.78 5.86
CA SER A 165 8.59 23.10 6.14
C SER A 165 8.74 23.32 7.65
N GLN A 166 7.71 23.00 8.43
CA GLN A 166 7.77 23.12 9.89
C GLN A 166 8.86 22.22 10.47
N LEU A 167 9.00 20.96 10.02
CA LEU A 167 10.05 20.06 10.50
C LEU A 167 11.44 20.55 10.07
N HIS A 168 11.57 21.03 8.84
CA HIS A 168 12.83 21.58 8.32
C HIS A 168 13.32 22.80 9.13
N ASP A 169 12.42 23.73 9.47
CA ASP A 169 12.74 24.91 10.28
C ASP A 169 13.24 24.54 11.69
N HIS A 170 12.95 23.32 12.15
CA HIS A 170 13.38 22.79 13.45
C HIS A 170 14.55 21.81 13.34
N GLY A 171 15.31 21.84 12.23
CA GLY A 171 16.55 21.08 12.09
C GLY A 171 16.38 19.61 11.70
N ILE A 172 15.19 19.23 11.19
CA ILE A 172 14.98 17.91 10.60
C ILE A 172 15.33 17.94 9.12
N GLU A 173 16.29 17.09 8.73
CA GLU A 173 16.67 16.90 7.34
C GLU A 173 15.96 15.69 6.75
N PHE A 174 15.45 15.85 5.52
CA PHE A 174 14.70 14.81 4.82
C PHE A 174 15.62 14.02 3.90
N HIS A 175 15.55 12.69 3.98
CA HIS A 175 16.36 11.81 3.16
C HIS A 175 15.50 10.73 2.51
N LYS A 176 15.77 10.41 1.25
CA LYS A 176 15.17 9.23 0.60
C LYS A 176 15.75 7.96 1.19
N ASN A 177 14.90 6.99 1.49
CA ASN A 177 15.33 5.66 1.89
C ASN A 177 15.90 4.91 0.67
N PRO A 178 17.18 4.46 0.71
CA PRO A 178 17.78 3.72 -0.41
C PRO A 178 17.25 2.30 -0.55
N GLU A 179 16.68 1.71 0.51
CA GLU A 179 16.14 0.37 0.48
C GLU A 179 14.69 0.38 -0.03
N MET A 180 14.47 -0.08 -1.27
CA MET A 180 13.13 -0.16 -1.88
C MET A 180 12.24 -1.27 -1.34
N SER A 181 12.79 -2.21 -0.56
CA SER A 181 12.11 -3.47 -0.18
C SER A 181 10.87 -3.32 0.70
N SER A 182 10.60 -2.13 1.24
CA SER A 182 9.29 -1.84 1.83
C SER A 182 9.05 -0.33 1.83
N ILE A 183 7.91 0.09 1.28
CA ILE A 183 7.43 1.47 1.38
C ILE A 183 7.11 1.86 2.83
N MET A 184 7.15 0.92 3.77
CA MET A 184 6.89 1.17 5.19
C MET A 184 8.13 1.60 5.97
N LYS A 185 9.34 1.53 5.37
CA LYS A 185 10.57 1.91 6.08
C LYS A 185 10.70 3.43 6.18
N VAL A 186 10.13 3.97 7.25
CA VAL A 186 10.43 5.30 7.74
C VAL A 186 11.40 5.18 8.91
N SER A 187 12.47 5.97 8.94
CA SER A 187 13.41 5.94 10.06
C SER A 187 13.86 7.33 10.47
N LEU A 188 14.10 7.48 11.77
CA LEU A 188 14.63 8.71 12.35
C LEU A 188 16.02 8.39 12.91
N LYS A 189 17.03 9.13 12.45
CA LYS A 189 18.40 8.99 12.94
C LYS A 189 18.92 10.33 13.40
N ARG A 190 19.27 10.43 14.67
CA ARG A 190 19.92 11.63 15.21
C ARG A 190 21.36 11.69 14.73
N THR A 191 21.75 12.81 14.13
CA THR A 191 23.12 13.06 13.67
C THR A 191 23.69 14.27 14.41
N GLY A 192 24.51 14.00 15.42
CA GLY A 192 25.09 15.04 16.28
C GLY A 192 24.09 15.63 17.28
N PHE A 193 24.39 16.82 17.80
CA PHE A 193 23.61 17.45 18.87
C PHE A 193 22.33 18.12 18.39
N VAL A 194 22.29 18.60 17.14
CA VAL A 194 21.25 19.51 16.63
C VAL A 194 20.44 18.92 15.46
N LYS A 195 21.03 18.04 14.64
CA LYS A 195 20.40 17.57 13.40
C LYS A 195 19.77 16.19 13.56
N THR A 196 18.59 16.03 12.98
CA THR A 196 17.87 14.76 12.95
C THR A 196 17.50 14.44 11.52
N ASN A 197 17.90 13.27 11.04
CA ASN A 197 17.59 12.80 9.69
C ASN A 197 16.31 11.97 9.72
N LEU A 198 15.29 12.40 8.97
CA LEU A 198 14.07 11.66 8.69
C LEU A 198 14.18 11.01 7.32
N SER A 199 14.43 9.70 7.29
CA SER A 199 14.44 8.91 6.06
C SER A 199 13.04 8.42 5.72
N LEU A 200 12.55 8.74 4.52
CA LEU A 200 11.21 8.38 4.02
C LEU A 200 11.29 7.49 2.77
N PRO A 201 10.32 6.61 2.54
CA PRO A 201 10.23 5.82 1.31
C PRO A 201 10.04 6.72 0.09
N PHE A 202 10.56 6.27 -1.06
CA PHE A 202 10.32 6.96 -2.32
C PHE A 202 8.89 6.77 -2.81
N LEU A 203 8.16 7.88 -2.93
CA LEU A 203 6.76 7.92 -3.36
C LEU A 203 6.63 8.62 -4.70
N ARG A 204 6.90 7.87 -5.78
CA ARG A 204 6.49 8.27 -7.12
C ARG A 204 4.99 8.11 -7.29
N MET A 205 4.27 9.17 -7.58
CA MET A 205 2.83 9.14 -7.83
C MET A 205 2.53 9.16 -9.33
N ASP A 206 1.93 8.08 -9.81
CA ASP A 206 1.32 7.98 -11.14
C ASP A 206 -0.13 7.51 -11.03
N SER A 207 -0.84 7.43 -12.16
CA SER A 207 -2.25 7.01 -12.16
C SER A 207 -2.47 5.59 -11.63
N LEU A 208 -1.47 4.70 -11.77
CA LEU A 208 -1.55 3.32 -11.32
C LEU A 208 -1.39 3.26 -9.80
N LYS A 209 -0.30 3.83 -9.27
CA LYS A 209 -0.04 3.87 -7.82
C LYS A 209 -1.13 4.60 -7.05
N ARG A 210 -1.69 5.68 -7.61
CA ARG A 210 -2.87 6.35 -7.02
C ARG A 210 -4.07 5.39 -6.89
N THR A 211 -4.33 4.60 -7.92
CA THR A 211 -5.42 3.61 -7.92
C THR A 211 -5.14 2.51 -6.91
N ALA A 212 -3.90 2.00 -6.89
CA ALA A 212 -3.46 0.98 -5.94
C ALA A 212 -3.65 1.44 -4.49
N LEU A 213 -3.09 2.59 -4.10
CA LEU A 213 -3.20 3.12 -2.74
C LEU A 213 -4.65 3.32 -2.30
N ALA A 214 -5.49 3.90 -3.16
CA ALA A 214 -6.90 4.13 -2.83
C ALA A 214 -7.67 2.83 -2.57
N ASN A 215 -7.36 1.77 -3.32
CA ASN A 215 -8.00 0.46 -3.14
C ASN A 215 -7.37 -0.35 -2.00
N MET A 216 -6.07 -0.17 -1.71
CA MET A 216 -5.42 -0.74 -0.54
C MET A 216 -5.97 -0.17 0.77
N ILE A 217 -6.20 1.15 0.84
CA ILE A 217 -6.86 1.79 2.00
C ILE A 217 -8.24 1.16 2.24
N TYR A 218 -9.04 1.03 1.18
CA TYR A 218 -10.35 0.36 1.30
C TYR A 218 -10.22 -1.11 1.72
N PHE A 219 -9.23 -1.82 1.20
CA PHE A 219 -8.94 -3.20 1.59
C PHE A 219 -8.54 -3.32 3.07
N GLU A 220 -7.75 -2.39 3.60
CA GLU A 220 -7.41 -2.32 5.03
C GLU A 220 -8.67 -2.10 5.89
N GLU A 221 -9.54 -1.18 5.50
CA GLU A 221 -10.82 -0.92 6.18
C GLU A 221 -11.70 -2.18 6.26
N MET A 222 -11.73 -2.98 5.19
CA MET A 222 -12.52 -4.23 5.17
C MET A 222 -11.95 -5.33 6.08
N ARG A 223 -10.64 -5.31 6.38
CA ARG A 223 -9.98 -6.38 7.15
C ARG A 223 -10.07 -6.23 8.65
N ASN A 224 -10.48 -5.07 9.17
CA ASN A 224 -10.47 -4.76 10.61
C ASN A 224 -9.13 -5.12 11.29
N GLY A 225 -8.01 -4.77 10.66
CA GLY A 225 -6.66 -5.09 11.12
C GLY A 225 -5.71 -3.88 11.08
N PRO A 226 -4.39 -4.09 11.18
CA PRO A 226 -3.41 -3.03 11.00
C PRO A 226 -3.60 -2.29 9.68
N MET A 227 -3.45 -0.96 9.68
CA MET A 227 -3.63 -0.11 8.49
C MET A 227 -2.33 0.60 8.07
N PRO A 228 -1.25 -0.13 7.72
CA PRO A 228 0.05 0.43 7.38
C PRO A 228 0.00 1.43 6.19
N ILE A 229 -0.70 1.10 5.10
CA ILE A 229 -0.82 1.95 3.91
C ILE A 229 -1.58 3.23 4.25
N SER A 230 -2.69 3.13 4.98
CA SER A 230 -3.43 4.30 5.45
C SER A 230 -2.59 5.18 6.36
N SER A 231 -1.81 4.58 7.26
CA SER A 231 -0.91 5.30 8.16
C SER A 231 0.18 6.05 7.39
N LEU A 232 0.77 5.41 6.38
CA LEU A 232 1.76 6.04 5.49
C LEU A 232 1.14 7.20 4.70
N CYS A 233 -0.06 7.02 4.15
CA CYS A 233 -0.77 8.06 3.42
C CYS A 233 -1.10 9.26 4.33
N CYS A 234 -1.48 9.01 5.59
CA CYS A 234 -1.69 10.05 6.59
C CYS A 234 -0.40 10.82 6.91
N LEU A 235 0.73 10.14 7.09
CA LEU A 235 2.03 10.79 7.30
C LEU A 235 2.35 11.74 6.14
N PHE A 236 2.29 11.27 4.90
CA PHE A 236 2.54 12.11 3.72
C PHE A 236 1.54 13.27 3.61
N ASN A 237 0.26 13.06 3.94
CA ASN A 237 -0.73 14.13 3.97
C ASN A 237 -0.44 15.20 5.04
N CYS A 238 0.17 14.81 6.16
CA CYS A 238 0.61 15.78 7.16
C CYS A 238 1.88 16.53 6.74
N LEU A 239 2.83 15.83 6.10
CA LEU A 239 4.09 16.42 5.64
C LEU A 239 3.86 17.40 4.48
N MET A 240 2.93 17.12 3.56
CA MET A 240 2.66 17.94 2.37
C MET A 240 1.39 18.80 2.50
N ARG A 241 1.44 19.88 3.27
CA ARG A 241 0.26 20.76 3.47
C ARG A 241 0.15 21.84 2.41
N ASN A 242 1.27 22.30 1.87
CA ASN A 242 1.35 23.34 0.85
C ASN A 242 2.43 23.02 -0.19
N GLU A 243 2.57 23.89 -1.21
CA GLU A 243 3.52 23.70 -2.30
C GLU A 243 4.99 23.70 -1.83
N ALA A 244 5.33 24.54 -0.85
CA ALA A 244 6.68 24.59 -0.29
C ALA A 244 7.06 23.25 0.37
N ASP A 245 6.13 22.61 1.07
CA ASP A 245 6.35 21.30 1.66
C ASP A 245 6.63 20.22 0.60
N VAL A 246 5.86 20.24 -0.50
CA VAL A 246 6.05 19.31 -1.63
C VAL A 246 7.43 19.51 -2.26
N LEU A 247 7.84 20.76 -2.48
CA LEU A 247 9.15 21.11 -3.04
C LEU A 247 10.30 20.61 -2.15
N ILE A 248 10.17 20.70 -0.82
CA ILE A 248 11.17 20.16 0.12
C ILE A 248 11.33 18.65 -0.10
N LEU A 249 10.22 17.89 -0.14
CA LEU A 249 10.29 16.44 -0.31
C LEU A 249 10.74 16.04 -1.72
N ALA A 250 10.34 16.77 -2.76
CA ALA A 250 10.74 16.53 -4.13
C ALA A 250 12.23 16.80 -4.35
N LYS A 251 12.78 17.88 -3.78
CA LYS A 251 14.21 18.21 -3.81
C LYS A 251 15.07 17.12 -3.16
N ASN A 252 14.53 16.44 -2.15
CA ASN A 252 15.18 15.31 -1.48
C ASN A 252 14.86 13.95 -2.13
N GLU A 253 14.28 13.95 -3.33
CA GLU A 253 13.89 12.77 -4.11
C GLU A 253 12.91 11.82 -3.40
N ILE A 254 12.17 12.30 -2.41
CA ILE A 254 11.21 11.49 -1.66
C ILE A 254 9.88 11.40 -2.42
N VAL A 255 9.48 12.45 -3.12
CA VAL A 255 8.22 12.50 -3.89
C VAL A 255 8.50 12.86 -5.33
N GLU A 256 7.86 12.16 -6.27
CA GLU A 256 7.89 12.48 -7.71
C GLU A 256 6.46 12.41 -8.26
N ASN A 257 5.92 13.51 -8.79
CA ASN A 257 4.59 13.51 -9.42
C ASN A 257 4.69 13.31 -10.95
N LYS A 258 4.02 12.28 -11.49
CA LYS A 258 3.88 12.06 -12.96
C LYS A 258 2.45 12.17 -13.46
N ILE A 259 1.53 12.63 -12.61
CA ILE A 259 0.15 12.91 -13.00
C ILE A 259 0.18 14.32 -13.62
N GLY A 260 0.14 14.39 -14.96
CA GLY A 260 0.23 15.66 -15.70
C GLY A 260 -0.82 16.69 -15.25
N GLY A 261 -0.41 17.97 -15.23
CA GLY A 261 -1.18 19.12 -14.75
C GLY A 261 -0.45 19.87 -13.64
N ASP A 262 -0.54 21.21 -13.65
CA ASP A 262 0.28 22.16 -12.85
C ASP A 262 0.05 22.16 -11.32
N LYS A 263 -0.38 21.06 -10.68
CA LYS A 263 -0.53 21.04 -9.22
C LYS A 263 -0.19 19.68 -8.62
N GLU A 264 1.06 19.52 -8.19
CA GLU A 264 1.54 18.38 -7.40
C GLU A 264 0.71 18.13 -6.12
N LEU A 265 0.03 19.17 -5.61
CA LEU A 265 -0.90 19.12 -4.48
C LEU A 265 -2.20 18.34 -4.75
N VAL A 266 -2.63 18.18 -6.00
CA VAL A 266 -3.94 17.58 -6.34
C VAL A 266 -3.98 16.08 -6.05
N VAL A 267 -2.83 15.40 -6.16
CA VAL A 267 -2.76 13.94 -6.01
C VAL A 267 -3.09 13.52 -4.58
N PHE A 268 -2.53 14.18 -3.57
CA PHE A 268 -2.82 13.88 -2.18
C PHE A 268 -4.16 14.47 -1.72
N SER A 269 -4.67 15.52 -2.38
CA SER A 269 -6.03 15.99 -2.12
C SER A 269 -7.11 14.93 -2.43
N TYR A 270 -6.87 14.04 -3.41
CA TYR A 270 -7.80 12.95 -3.74
C TYR A 270 -7.70 11.77 -2.76
N VAL A 271 -6.48 11.44 -2.31
CA VAL A 271 -6.26 10.48 -1.20
C VAL A 271 -6.88 11.02 0.08
N LYS A 272 -6.76 12.34 0.33
CA LYS A 272 -7.41 13.07 1.43
C LYS A 272 -8.93 12.93 1.39
N ILE A 273 -9.59 12.88 0.21
CA ILE A 273 -11.06 12.67 0.13
C ILE A 273 -11.47 11.29 0.65
N ARG A 274 -10.70 10.22 0.41
CA ARG A 274 -11.00 8.89 0.97
C ARG A 274 -10.57 8.78 2.44
N LEU A 275 -9.38 9.29 2.80
CA LEU A 275 -8.91 9.33 4.21
C LEU A 275 -9.84 10.16 5.13
N CYS A 276 -10.41 11.27 4.65
CA CYS A 276 -11.33 12.11 5.42
C CYS A 276 -12.75 11.52 5.55
N LYS A 277 -13.07 10.43 4.84
CA LYS A 277 -14.35 9.73 4.96
C LYS A 277 -14.31 8.58 5.97
N VAL A 278 -13.17 8.30 6.60
CA VAL A 278 -13.01 7.24 7.61
C VAL A 278 -13.45 7.78 8.98
N PRO A 279 -14.67 7.46 9.46
CA PRO A 279 -15.10 7.87 10.79
C PRO A 279 -14.49 6.87 11.79
N GLY A 280 -13.62 7.32 12.68
CA GLY A 280 -13.08 6.48 13.76
C GLY A 280 -11.73 5.80 13.48
N CYS A 281 -10.75 6.51 12.89
CA CYS A 281 -9.35 6.09 12.84
C CYS A 281 -8.74 5.92 14.26
N ILE A 282 -9.04 4.81 14.92
CA ILE A 282 -8.33 4.29 16.10
C ILE A 282 -7.73 2.95 15.66
N GLY A 283 -6.59 2.99 14.96
CA GLY A 283 -5.99 1.76 14.42
C GLY A 283 -4.81 1.97 13.47
N PHE A 284 -3.98 2.99 13.68
CA PHE A 284 -2.76 3.15 12.90
C PHE A 284 -1.74 2.04 13.24
N SER A 285 -0.90 1.66 12.28
CA SER A 285 0.21 0.72 12.51
C SER A 285 1.10 1.24 13.64
N ILE A 286 1.50 0.35 14.57
CA ILE A 286 2.42 0.68 15.66
C ILE A 286 3.71 1.29 15.10
N ASP A 287 4.23 0.86 13.96
CA ASP A 287 5.49 1.39 13.42
C ASP A 287 5.34 2.81 12.86
N CYS A 288 4.26 3.09 12.13
CA CYS A 288 3.97 4.43 11.65
C CYS A 288 3.64 5.37 12.81
N LEU A 289 2.89 4.86 13.80
CA LEU A 289 2.64 5.57 15.04
C LEU A 289 3.91 5.78 15.83
N LEU A 290 4.81 4.81 15.93
CA LEU A 290 6.09 4.91 16.63
C LEU A 290 6.97 5.95 15.98
N VAL A 291 7.04 6.00 14.65
CA VAL A 291 7.73 7.08 13.94
C VAL A 291 7.07 8.42 14.21
N VAL A 292 5.74 8.50 14.16
CA VAL A 292 5.00 9.71 14.49
C VAL A 292 5.20 10.13 15.94
N PHE A 293 5.19 9.18 16.87
CA PHE A 293 5.38 9.36 18.30
C PHE A 293 6.82 9.73 18.60
N GLN A 294 7.81 9.14 17.90
CA GLN A 294 9.21 9.50 18.02
C GLN A 294 9.46 10.89 17.44
N ILE A 295 8.87 11.24 16.29
CA ILE A 295 8.94 12.60 15.74
C ILE A 295 8.32 13.58 16.74
N VAL A 296 7.11 13.33 17.22
CA VAL A 296 6.42 14.19 18.19
C VAL A 296 7.16 14.24 19.52
N TYR A 297 7.72 13.12 20.00
CA TYR A 297 8.49 13.02 21.25
C TYR A 297 9.86 13.70 21.13
N GLU A 298 10.59 13.50 20.05
CA GLU A 298 11.88 14.16 19.78
C GLU A 298 11.70 15.66 19.55
N LEU A 299 10.61 16.06 18.88
CA LEU A 299 10.19 17.46 18.88
C LEU A 299 9.86 17.89 20.32
N CYS A 300 9.02 17.19 21.08
CA CYS A 300 8.70 17.61 22.45
C CYS A 300 9.93 17.65 23.39
N SER A 301 10.91 16.77 23.23
CA SER A 301 12.11 16.65 24.05
C SER A 301 13.15 17.72 23.67
N PHE A 302 13.35 17.98 22.37
CA PHE A 302 14.17 19.09 21.87
C PHE A 302 13.64 20.44 22.39
N TRP A 303 12.34 20.55 22.67
CA TRP A 303 11.68 21.80 23.05
C TRP A 303 11.52 21.96 24.57
N SER A 304 11.65 20.88 25.35
CA SER A 304 11.76 20.94 26.82
C SER A 304 13.00 21.69 27.29
N HIS A 305 14.02 21.83 26.44
CA HIS A 305 15.23 22.62 26.73
C HIS A 305 15.10 24.12 26.40
N PHE A 306 14.08 24.59 25.66
CA PHE A 306 14.07 25.96 25.13
C PHE A 306 12.76 26.78 25.16
N GLY A 307 11.65 26.36 25.78
CA GLY A 307 10.60 27.36 26.05
C GLY A 307 9.22 26.88 26.49
N ILE A 308 8.83 27.29 27.69
CA ILE A 308 7.51 27.08 28.30
C ILE A 308 6.42 27.94 27.62
N GLU A 309 6.76 29.04 26.95
CA GLU A 309 5.79 29.95 26.32
C GLU A 309 5.16 29.40 25.02
N PHE A 310 5.83 28.47 24.32
CA PHE A 310 5.35 27.97 23.01
C PHE A 310 4.40 26.77 23.10
N ARG A 311 4.34 26.09 24.27
CA ARG A 311 3.24 25.15 24.57
C ARG A 311 1.87 25.83 24.53
N SER A 312 1.80 27.15 24.67
CA SER A 312 0.57 27.92 24.50
C SER A 312 0.20 28.08 23.02
N SER A 313 1.15 28.39 22.14
CA SER A 313 0.86 28.72 20.73
C SER A 313 0.57 27.50 19.84
N LEU A 314 1.30 26.40 19.98
CA LEU A 314 1.08 25.14 19.23
C LEU A 314 -0.16 24.36 19.71
N PHE A 315 -0.59 24.57 20.95
CA PHE A 315 -1.70 23.84 21.59
C PHE A 315 -2.94 24.72 21.87
N SER A 316 -2.99 25.96 21.36
CA SER A 316 -4.10 26.90 21.60
C SER A 316 -5.41 26.58 20.86
N LEU A 317 -5.44 25.60 19.96
CA LEU A 317 -6.66 25.22 19.23
C LEU A 317 -7.53 24.16 19.93
N SER A 318 -7.15 23.67 21.11
CA SER A 318 -7.94 22.69 21.87
C SER A 318 -8.77 23.27 23.02
N LEU A 319 -8.81 24.59 23.22
CA LEU A 319 -9.54 25.22 24.33
C LEU A 319 -10.82 25.99 23.96
N LEU A 320 -11.31 25.92 22.71
CA LEU A 320 -12.52 26.65 22.30
C LEU A 320 -13.79 25.82 22.09
N TYR A 321 -13.80 24.53 22.42
CA TYR A 321 -15.03 23.73 22.46
C TYR A 321 -15.30 23.19 23.87
N HIS A 322 -15.52 24.11 24.81
CA HIS A 322 -16.33 23.85 25.98
C HIS A 322 -17.23 25.06 26.25
N LYS A 323 -18.46 24.99 25.73
CA LYS A 323 -19.69 25.35 26.45
C LYS A 323 -20.79 24.40 26.01
#